data_AF-A0A4U7JJ20-F1
#
_entry.id   AF-A0A4U7JJ20-F1
#
_cell.length_a   1.000
_cell.length_b   1.000
_cell.length_c   1.000
_cell.angle_alpha   90.00
_cell.angle_beta   90.00
_cell.angle_gamma   90.00
#
_symmetry.space_group_name_H-M   'P 1'
#
loop_
_entity.id
_entity.type
_entity.pdbx_description
1 polymer ?
#
loop_
_entity_poly.entity_id
_entity_poly.type
_entity_poly.pdbx_seq_one_letter_code
_entity_poly.pdbx_strand_id
1 'polypeptide(L)'
;MKKHILFFTLVSFITLISGCTATNNNNNNNNNNSSEAQGKVQEYFPIKENVKYVYEGKGNEYAAYDVYIDYIDYTSGNKVQQRTNNGGSEIVKVLEIKDGKLTKIFFKGEIYYRENFLDVDEKENEILLMEPLVKGTTWTLKDSSVRTITNTSADITTPSGNYKAIEVTTDSSNGKTVDYYARNIGLVKSVFNSEGGEISSSLSKIEENALFTQNINFYYPDIDESKIVYQNKEVSFRTNETTKQVLEQAYKDLIKDKIGDSVTTNTKVNSLYLKDNIVYLDLDNTFLKEINAGAYYEKLIVQSIVNTLGQYYNTDKVVFTLDNKPYESGHISMEKDGYFKVDFDNTVEATQ
;
A
#
# COMPACT_ATOMS: atom_id res chain seq x y z
N MET A 1 61.08 0.81 -59.01
CA MET A 1 59.70 0.26 -58.99
C MET A 1 58.75 1.45 -59.15
N LYS A 2 58.49 1.93 -60.39
CA LYS A 2 57.23 1.77 -61.17
C LYS A 2 55.99 1.99 -60.29
N LYS A 3 55.10 2.98 -60.43
CA LYS A 3 54.82 4.12 -61.36
C LYS A 3 54.00 5.13 -60.49
N HIS A 4 54.30 6.42 -60.37
CA HIS A 4 54.01 7.56 -61.28
C HIS A 4 52.52 7.77 -61.67
N ILE A 5 52.15 9.08 -61.68
CA ILE A 5 51.10 9.79 -62.47
C ILE A 5 49.74 9.94 -61.79
N LEU A 6 49.01 11.07 -61.76
CA LEU A 6 49.10 12.51 -62.13
C LEU A 6 47.80 13.10 -61.48
N PHE A 7 47.76 14.28 -60.83
CA PHE A 7 47.70 15.66 -61.37
C PHE A 7 46.32 16.11 -61.90
N PHE A 8 45.91 17.30 -61.43
CA PHE A 8 45.04 18.31 -62.09
C PHE A 8 43.54 17.96 -62.22
N THR A 9 42.54 18.86 -62.16
CA THR A 9 42.40 20.33 -62.06
C THR A 9 40.92 20.61 -61.75
N LEU A 10 40.61 21.58 -60.89
CA LEU A 10 39.95 22.86 -61.21
C LEU A 10 38.95 22.82 -62.39
N VAL A 11 37.64 22.92 -62.10
CA VAL A 11 36.69 23.71 -62.90
C VAL A 11 35.61 24.29 -61.96
N SER A 12 35.53 25.61 -61.98
CA SER A 12 34.42 26.45 -61.53
C SER A 12 33.51 26.73 -62.73
N PHE A 13 32.19 26.80 -62.53
CA PHE A 13 31.22 27.70 -63.22
C PHE A 13 29.81 27.42 -62.64
N ILE A 14 29.06 28.36 -62.02
CA ILE A 14 28.28 29.48 -62.62
C ILE A 14 27.24 28.88 -63.61
N THR A 15 25.90 28.99 -63.52
CA THR A 15 24.98 29.97 -62.92
C THR A 15 23.49 29.61 -63.23
N LEU A 16 22.57 30.28 -62.51
CA LEU A 16 21.25 30.86 -62.93
C LEU A 16 20.01 29.96 -63.21
N ILE A 17 18.99 30.22 -62.37
CA ILE A 17 17.55 30.47 -62.62
C ILE A 17 16.76 29.53 -63.55
N SER A 18 15.65 28.98 -63.01
CA SER A 18 14.29 29.17 -63.52
C SER A 18 13.26 28.60 -62.56
N GLY A 19 12.28 29.42 -62.21
CA GLY A 19 11.05 28.98 -61.56
C GLY A 19 10.05 28.46 -62.59
N CYS A 20 9.19 27.55 -62.13
CA CYS A 20 7.85 27.33 -62.66
C CYS A 20 6.94 26.92 -61.51
N THR A 21 5.87 27.68 -61.31
CA THR A 21 4.71 27.33 -60.50
C THR A 21 3.83 26.36 -61.29
N ALA A 22 3.42 25.26 -60.64
CA ALA A 22 2.27 24.48 -61.04
C ALA A 22 1.57 23.99 -59.77
N THR A 23 0.44 24.61 -59.45
CA THR A 23 -0.52 24.12 -58.47
C THR A 23 -1.19 22.88 -59.05
N ASN A 24 -1.08 21.73 -58.38
CA ASN A 24 -2.09 20.69 -58.53
C ASN A 24 -2.26 19.93 -57.21
N ASN A 25 -3.53 19.87 -56.78
CA ASN A 25 -4.01 19.09 -55.66
C ASN A 25 -3.52 17.65 -55.76
N ASN A 26 -2.90 17.14 -54.69
CA ASN A 26 -2.92 15.73 -54.39
C ASN A 26 -3.13 15.54 -52.89
N ASN A 27 -4.33 15.06 -52.57
CA ASN A 27 -4.63 14.33 -51.36
C ASN A 27 -3.57 13.25 -51.16
N ASN A 28 -2.70 13.42 -50.18
CA ASN A 28 -1.98 12.30 -49.58
C ASN A 28 -2.45 12.16 -48.14
N ASN A 29 -3.42 11.25 -47.98
CA ASN A 29 -3.62 10.49 -46.76
C ASN A 29 -2.33 9.78 -46.42
N ASN A 30 -1.47 10.41 -45.63
CA ASN A 30 -0.48 9.69 -44.85
C ASN A 30 -1.13 9.36 -43.50
N ASN A 31 -1.82 8.21 -43.48
CA ASN A 31 -2.03 7.42 -42.27
C ASN A 31 -0.66 6.95 -41.77
N ASN A 32 0.08 7.85 -41.11
CA ASN A 32 1.12 7.45 -40.18
C ASN A 32 0.44 7.16 -38.84
N ASN A 33 -0.14 5.96 -38.72
CA ASN A 33 -0.36 5.35 -37.41
C ASN A 33 1.02 4.90 -36.86
N SER A 34 1.92 5.86 -36.62
CA SER A 34 2.97 5.67 -35.63
C SER A 34 2.26 5.75 -34.28
N SER A 35 2.06 4.58 -33.65
CA SER A 35 1.65 4.49 -32.26
C SER A 35 2.73 5.14 -31.40
N GLU A 36 2.67 6.46 -31.22
CA GLU A 36 3.57 7.19 -30.34
C GLU A 36 3.42 6.62 -28.92
N ALA A 37 4.55 6.28 -28.29
CA ALA A 37 4.57 5.78 -26.93
C ALA A 37 3.89 6.80 -26.01
N GLN A 38 2.89 6.35 -25.24
CA GLN A 38 2.00 7.27 -24.54
C GLN A 38 2.56 7.93 -23.26
N GLY A 39 3.86 7.78 -23.00
CA GLY A 39 4.54 8.28 -21.81
C GLY A 39 5.17 7.17 -20.99
N LYS A 40 5.47 7.46 -19.73
CA LYS A 40 6.07 6.53 -18.76
C LYS A 40 5.02 5.88 -17.85
N VAL A 41 5.27 4.66 -17.38
CA VAL A 41 4.36 3.96 -16.44
C VAL A 41 4.03 4.82 -15.21
N GLN A 42 5.01 5.57 -14.69
CA GLN A 42 4.87 6.48 -13.54
C GLN A 42 3.77 7.52 -13.74
N GLU A 43 3.53 7.95 -14.98
CA GLU A 43 2.48 8.91 -15.28
C GLU A 43 1.09 8.29 -15.21
N TYR A 44 0.99 6.97 -15.36
CA TYR A 44 -0.26 6.21 -15.27
C TYR A 44 -0.43 5.50 -13.92
N PHE A 45 0.52 5.67 -13.02
CA PHE A 45 0.46 5.20 -11.63
C PHE A 45 1.25 6.16 -10.72
N PRO A 46 0.75 7.39 -10.49
CA PRO A 46 1.42 8.31 -9.59
C PRO A 46 1.31 7.82 -8.14
N ILE A 47 2.43 7.74 -7.46
CA ILE A 47 2.48 7.42 -6.03
C ILE A 47 2.18 8.71 -5.26
N LYS A 48 1.06 8.73 -4.53
CA LYS A 48 0.60 9.85 -3.72
C LYS A 48 0.45 9.41 -2.27
N GLU A 49 0.77 10.27 -1.33
CA GLU A 49 0.55 10.05 0.10
C GLU A 49 -0.81 10.56 0.56
N ASN A 50 -1.31 10.04 1.69
CA ASN A 50 -2.52 10.52 2.37
C ASN A 50 -3.71 10.65 1.41
N VAL A 51 -3.90 9.66 0.55
CA VAL A 51 -5.01 9.62 -0.42
C VAL A 51 -5.81 8.35 -0.24
N LYS A 52 -7.12 8.47 -0.42
CA LYS A 52 -8.06 7.35 -0.50
C LYS A 52 -8.72 7.33 -1.87
N TYR A 53 -8.73 6.18 -2.52
CA TYR A 53 -9.50 5.95 -3.74
C TYR A 53 -10.73 5.11 -3.42
N VAL A 54 -11.91 5.56 -3.81
CA VAL A 54 -13.19 4.88 -3.58
C VAL A 54 -13.71 4.33 -4.91
N TYR A 55 -13.97 3.03 -4.98
CA TYR A 55 -14.49 2.37 -6.17
C TYR A 55 -15.90 1.85 -5.92
N GLU A 56 -16.83 2.24 -6.79
CA GLU A 56 -18.18 1.66 -6.83
C GLU A 56 -18.17 0.32 -7.56
N GLY A 57 -18.82 -0.67 -6.96
CA GLY A 57 -18.93 -2.03 -7.48
C GLY A 57 -20.25 -2.32 -8.18
N LYS A 58 -20.22 -3.21 -9.17
CA LYS A 58 -21.39 -3.85 -9.77
C LYS A 58 -21.13 -5.34 -9.98
N GLY A 59 -22.18 -6.14 -9.93
CA GLY A 59 -22.15 -7.59 -10.19
C GLY A 59 -22.07 -8.45 -8.92
N ASN A 60 -21.34 -8.03 -7.89
CA ASN A 60 -21.32 -8.68 -6.57
C ASN A 60 -20.99 -7.70 -5.43
N GLU A 61 -21.11 -8.17 -4.19
CA GLU A 61 -20.89 -7.41 -2.96
C GLU A 61 -19.42 -7.02 -2.69
N TYR A 62 -18.46 -7.71 -3.31
CA TYR A 62 -17.02 -7.47 -3.14
C TYR A 62 -16.42 -6.60 -4.25
N ALA A 63 -17.24 -6.16 -5.20
CA ALA A 63 -16.81 -5.36 -6.34
C ALA A 63 -16.54 -3.89 -5.96
N ALA A 64 -17.17 -3.41 -4.89
CA ALA A 64 -16.88 -2.10 -4.33
C ALA A 64 -15.70 -2.22 -3.38
N TYR A 65 -14.77 -1.27 -3.43
CA TYR A 65 -13.64 -1.26 -2.51
C TYR A 65 -13.02 0.12 -2.37
N ASP A 66 -12.39 0.33 -1.23
CA ASP A 66 -11.57 1.49 -0.93
C ASP A 66 -10.09 1.11 -0.98
N VAL A 67 -9.24 2.05 -1.39
CA VAL A 67 -7.77 1.90 -1.37
C VAL A 67 -7.14 3.03 -0.58
N TYR A 68 -6.42 2.70 0.48
CA TYR A 68 -5.58 3.60 1.26
C TYR A 68 -4.10 3.38 0.96
N ILE A 69 -3.29 4.41 1.21
CA ILE A 69 -1.84 4.36 1.06
C ILE A 69 -1.17 4.25 2.44
N ASP A 70 -0.77 3.04 2.79
CA ASP A 70 -0.17 2.75 4.10
C ASP A 70 1.27 3.28 4.18
N TYR A 71 2.12 2.90 3.23
CA TYR A 71 3.55 3.25 3.22
C TYR A 71 4.05 3.56 1.81
N ILE A 72 5.05 4.44 1.72
CA ILE A 72 5.78 4.78 0.50
C ILE A 72 7.27 4.74 0.80
N ASP A 73 8.06 4.14 -0.08
CA ASP A 73 9.51 4.25 0.00
C ASP A 73 9.95 5.63 -0.53
N TYR A 74 10.22 6.57 0.37
CA TYR A 74 10.72 7.90 0.00
C TYR A 74 12.17 7.90 -0.50
N THR A 75 12.93 6.82 -0.28
CA THR A 75 14.34 6.75 -0.69
C THR A 75 14.43 6.55 -2.19
N SER A 76 13.69 5.58 -2.71
CA SER A 76 13.62 5.27 -4.14
C SER A 76 12.50 6.04 -4.85
N GLY A 77 11.44 6.42 -4.13
CA GLY A 77 10.22 7.01 -4.67
C GLY A 77 9.43 6.06 -5.57
N ASN A 78 9.73 4.76 -5.57
CA ASN A 78 9.22 3.82 -6.58
C ASN A 78 8.37 2.67 -6.02
N LYS A 79 8.32 2.49 -4.69
CA LYS A 79 7.45 1.50 -4.04
C LYS A 79 6.33 2.15 -3.25
N VAL A 80 5.16 1.52 -3.26
CA VAL A 80 4.01 1.89 -2.43
C VAL A 80 3.31 0.65 -1.88
N GLN A 81 2.97 0.69 -0.60
CA GLN A 81 2.06 -0.26 0.03
C GLN A 81 0.64 0.31 0.01
N GLN A 82 -0.28 -0.43 -0.58
CA GLN A 82 -1.69 -0.11 -0.60
C GLN A 82 -2.47 -1.10 0.28
N ARG A 83 -3.44 -0.57 1.01
CA ARG A 83 -4.46 -1.35 1.72
C ARG A 83 -5.76 -1.24 0.96
N THR A 84 -6.40 -2.37 0.69
CA THR A 84 -7.71 -2.43 0.03
C THR A 84 -8.72 -3.06 0.98
N ASN A 85 -9.88 -2.44 1.12
CA ASN A 85 -11.01 -2.96 1.88
C ASN A 85 -12.24 -3.02 0.97
N ASN A 86 -12.82 -4.21 0.80
CA ASN A 86 -13.99 -4.44 -0.06
C ASN A 86 -15.28 -4.75 0.71
N GLY A 87 -15.32 -4.40 2.00
CA GLY A 87 -16.43 -4.71 2.92
C GLY A 87 -16.42 -6.15 3.44
N GLY A 88 -15.70 -7.07 2.81
CA GLY A 88 -15.56 -8.47 3.25
C GLY A 88 -14.21 -8.79 3.87
N SER A 89 -13.13 -8.21 3.35
CA SER A 89 -11.75 -8.48 3.79
C SER A 89 -10.86 -7.26 3.57
N GLU A 90 -9.74 -7.21 4.31
CA GLU A 90 -8.64 -6.28 4.09
C GLU A 90 -7.43 -6.97 3.47
N ILE A 91 -6.91 -6.35 2.42
CA ILE A 91 -5.78 -6.84 1.63
C ILE A 91 -4.68 -5.80 1.67
N VAL A 92 -3.45 -6.24 1.88
CA VAL A 92 -2.25 -5.43 1.70
C VAL A 92 -1.50 -5.89 0.46
N LYS A 93 -1.07 -4.94 -0.37
CA LYS A 93 -0.20 -5.20 -1.53
C LYS A 93 0.92 -4.18 -1.59
N VAL A 94 2.08 -4.59 -2.09
CA VAL A 94 3.17 -3.67 -2.43
C VAL A 94 3.34 -3.65 -3.94
N LEU A 95 3.37 -2.43 -4.48
CA LEU A 95 3.56 -2.14 -5.90
C LEU A 95 4.90 -1.44 -6.07
N GLU A 96 5.69 -1.87 -7.04
CA GLU A 96 6.98 -1.27 -7.41
C GLU A 96 6.94 -0.81 -8.86
N ILE A 97 7.45 0.41 -9.11
CA ILE A 97 7.73 0.91 -10.45
C ILE A 97 9.22 0.77 -10.74
N LYS A 98 9.59 -0.11 -11.65
CA LYS A 98 11.00 -0.35 -11.98
C LYS A 98 11.13 -0.84 -13.42
N ASP A 99 12.17 -0.40 -14.11
CA ASP A 99 12.49 -0.83 -15.48
C ASP A 99 11.30 -0.70 -16.45
N GLY A 100 10.53 0.38 -16.31
CA GLY A 100 9.33 0.65 -17.14
C GLY A 100 8.14 -0.26 -16.84
N LYS A 101 8.09 -0.90 -15.67
CA LYS A 101 7.00 -1.80 -15.25
C LYS A 101 6.40 -1.35 -13.93
N LEU A 102 5.09 -1.47 -13.81
CA LEU A 102 4.36 -1.47 -12.53
C LEU A 102 4.14 -2.93 -12.16
N THR A 103 4.74 -3.37 -11.06
CA THR A 103 4.71 -4.76 -10.62
C THR A 103 4.15 -4.86 -9.21
N LYS A 104 3.22 -5.77 -8.99
CA LYS A 104 2.81 -6.21 -7.65
C LYS A 104 3.86 -7.20 -7.13
N ILE A 105 4.62 -6.78 -6.13
CA ILE A 105 5.74 -7.53 -5.55
C ILE A 105 5.40 -8.20 -4.21
N PHE A 106 4.27 -7.82 -3.60
CA PHE A 106 3.73 -8.46 -2.40
C PHE A 106 2.20 -8.42 -2.43
N PHE A 107 1.58 -9.45 -1.87
CA PHE A 107 0.13 -9.55 -1.69
C PHE A 107 -0.17 -10.42 -0.48
N LYS A 108 -1.02 -9.93 0.42
CA LYS A 108 -1.53 -10.71 1.55
C LYS A 108 -2.94 -10.27 1.90
N GLY A 109 -3.87 -11.23 1.88
CA GLY A 109 -5.25 -11.01 2.33
C GLY A 109 -5.41 -11.26 3.83
N GLU A 110 -6.58 -10.91 4.37
CA GLU A 110 -6.93 -11.06 5.79
C GLU A 110 -5.95 -10.32 6.73
N ILE A 111 -5.49 -9.14 6.33
CA ILE A 111 -4.56 -8.33 7.12
C ILE A 111 -5.28 -7.13 7.72
N TYR A 112 -5.68 -7.26 8.98
CA TYR A 112 -6.45 -6.25 9.71
C TYR A 112 -5.58 -5.35 10.61
N TYR A 113 -4.33 -5.75 10.86
CA TYR A 113 -3.32 -4.89 11.49
C TYR A 113 -2.56 -4.09 10.42
N ARG A 114 -1.84 -3.07 10.84
CA ARG A 114 -1.00 -2.27 9.96
C ARG A 114 0.47 -2.50 10.28
N GLU A 115 1.23 -2.93 9.29
CA GLU A 115 2.69 -3.09 9.35
C GLU A 115 3.30 -2.69 8.02
N ASN A 116 4.60 -2.38 8.02
CA ASN A 116 5.34 -2.03 6.81
C ASN A 116 5.86 -3.30 6.12
N PHE A 117 5.35 -3.58 4.92
CA PHE A 117 5.72 -4.71 4.09
C PHE A 117 6.56 -4.32 2.87
N LEU A 118 7.07 -3.08 2.77
CA LEU A 118 7.81 -2.62 1.60
C LEU A 118 9.07 -3.45 1.28
N ASP A 119 9.67 -4.07 2.30
CA ASP A 119 10.94 -4.80 2.23
C ASP A 119 10.84 -6.25 2.74
N VAL A 120 9.67 -6.90 2.64
CA VAL A 120 9.57 -8.33 2.97
C VAL A 120 10.19 -9.24 1.91
N ASP A 121 10.69 -10.39 2.38
CA ASP A 121 11.32 -11.40 1.53
C ASP A 121 10.32 -12.20 0.66
N GLU A 122 9.03 -12.15 0.99
CA GLU A 122 7.97 -12.79 0.20
C GLU A 122 7.79 -12.05 -1.12
N LYS A 123 8.07 -12.74 -2.24
CA LYS A 123 8.05 -12.15 -3.57
C LYS A 123 6.87 -12.68 -4.37
N GLU A 124 5.85 -11.84 -4.49
CA GLU A 124 4.92 -11.88 -5.62
C GLU A 124 5.62 -11.25 -6.84
N ASN A 125 5.17 -11.56 -8.05
CA ASN A 125 5.69 -10.89 -9.25
C ASN A 125 4.65 -10.87 -10.35
N GLU A 126 3.69 -9.97 -10.22
CA GLU A 126 2.65 -9.76 -11.22
C GLU A 126 2.81 -8.39 -11.88
N ILE A 127 3.15 -8.37 -13.17
CA ILE A 127 3.30 -7.12 -13.93
C ILE A 127 1.90 -6.61 -14.32
N LEU A 128 1.51 -5.46 -13.79
CA LEU A 128 0.20 -4.83 -14.00
C LEU A 128 0.16 -3.95 -15.26
N LEU A 129 1.24 -3.19 -15.51
CA LEU A 129 1.41 -2.30 -16.65
C LEU A 129 2.88 -2.27 -17.08
N MET A 130 3.18 -2.24 -18.37
CA MET A 130 4.55 -2.34 -18.88
C MET A 130 4.79 -1.47 -20.13
N GLU A 131 5.93 -0.77 -20.15
CA GLU A 131 6.48 -0.09 -21.32
C GLU A 131 6.98 -1.08 -22.39
N PRO A 132 6.88 -0.73 -23.69
CA PRO A 132 6.34 0.52 -24.22
C PRO A 132 4.81 0.58 -24.12
N LEU A 133 4.27 1.75 -23.75
CA LEU A 133 2.83 2.01 -23.66
C LEU A 133 2.23 2.25 -25.05
N VAL A 134 2.21 1.18 -25.86
CA VAL A 134 1.69 1.15 -27.22
C VAL A 134 0.74 -0.04 -27.39
N LYS A 135 -0.23 0.09 -28.28
CA LYS A 135 -1.18 -0.99 -28.55
C LYS A 135 -0.45 -2.23 -29.08
N GLY A 136 -0.76 -3.40 -28.52
CA GLY A 136 -0.14 -4.68 -28.87
C GLY A 136 1.03 -5.09 -27.98
N THR A 137 1.53 -4.23 -27.09
CA THR A 137 2.48 -4.65 -26.05
C THR A 137 1.86 -5.74 -25.18
N THR A 138 2.52 -6.89 -25.07
CA THR A 138 1.99 -8.09 -24.41
C THR A 138 3.02 -8.75 -23.51
N TRP A 139 2.55 -9.41 -22.45
CA TRP A 139 3.37 -10.22 -21.54
C TRP A 139 2.56 -11.37 -20.93
N THR A 140 3.25 -12.43 -20.57
CA THR A 140 2.66 -13.62 -19.95
C THR A 140 2.84 -13.55 -18.43
N LEU A 141 1.75 -13.78 -17.69
CA LEU A 141 1.76 -13.86 -16.24
C LEU A 141 2.18 -15.27 -15.78
N LYS A 142 2.46 -15.41 -14.47
CA LYS A 142 2.91 -16.67 -13.88
C LYS A 142 1.90 -17.82 -14.05
N ASP A 143 0.61 -17.50 -14.10
CA ASP A 143 -0.49 -18.44 -14.34
C ASP A 143 -0.72 -18.75 -15.83
N SER A 144 0.19 -18.33 -16.70
CA SER A 144 0.11 -18.44 -18.17
C SER A 144 -0.98 -17.59 -18.84
N SER A 145 -1.73 -16.77 -18.08
CA SER A 145 -2.62 -15.79 -18.68
C SER A 145 -1.81 -14.73 -19.45
N VAL A 146 -2.43 -14.17 -20.49
CA VAL A 146 -1.79 -13.19 -21.37
C VAL A 146 -2.40 -11.82 -21.14
N ARG A 147 -1.55 -10.85 -20.81
CA ARG A 147 -1.95 -9.46 -20.61
C ARG A 147 -1.45 -8.61 -21.77
N THR A 148 -2.30 -7.76 -22.32
CA THR A 148 -2.01 -6.97 -23.53
C THR A 148 -2.57 -5.56 -23.42
N ILE A 149 -1.80 -4.56 -23.84
CA ILE A 149 -2.33 -3.19 -24.07
C ILE A 149 -3.18 -3.21 -25.33
N THR A 150 -4.51 -3.18 -25.19
CA THR A 150 -5.47 -3.28 -26.30
C THR A 150 -5.90 -1.93 -26.85
N ASN A 151 -5.79 -0.87 -26.05
CA ASN A 151 -5.99 0.51 -26.45
C ASN A 151 -5.10 1.43 -25.59
N THR A 152 -4.62 2.53 -26.16
CA THR A 152 -3.87 3.54 -25.40
C THR A 152 -4.74 4.76 -25.07
N SER A 153 -5.84 5.00 -25.80
CA SER A 153 -6.70 6.17 -25.61
C SER A 153 -8.18 5.79 -25.55
N ALA A 154 -8.51 4.77 -24.75
CA ALA A 154 -9.91 4.40 -24.53
C ALA A 154 -10.66 5.52 -23.79
N ASP A 155 -11.83 5.91 -24.31
CA ASP A 155 -12.72 6.85 -23.62
C ASP A 155 -13.53 6.10 -22.55
N ILE A 156 -13.35 6.48 -21.29
CA ILE A 156 -13.94 5.81 -20.13
C ILE A 156 -14.68 6.80 -19.25
N THR A 157 -15.93 6.49 -18.93
CA THR A 157 -16.74 7.21 -17.96
C THR A 157 -16.81 6.42 -16.65
N THR A 158 -16.57 7.13 -15.55
CA THR A 158 -16.73 6.64 -14.18
C THR A 158 -17.51 7.69 -13.38
N PRO A 159 -17.99 7.38 -12.16
CA PRO A 159 -18.65 8.40 -11.34
C PRO A 159 -17.72 9.59 -10.99
N SER A 160 -16.40 9.38 -10.90
CA SER A 160 -15.42 10.45 -10.66
C SER A 160 -15.14 11.34 -11.90
N GLY A 161 -15.56 10.93 -13.09
CA GLY A 161 -15.38 11.72 -14.31
C GLY A 161 -15.12 10.90 -15.57
N ASN A 162 -14.79 11.62 -16.65
CA ASN A 162 -14.44 11.06 -17.95
C ASN A 162 -12.92 11.07 -18.15
N TYR A 163 -12.37 9.98 -18.66
CA TYR A 163 -10.93 9.77 -18.83
C TYR A 163 -10.59 9.25 -20.22
N LYS A 164 -9.37 9.59 -20.68
CA LYS A 164 -8.65 8.80 -21.68
C LYS A 164 -7.68 7.88 -20.95
N ALA A 165 -7.82 6.58 -21.19
CA ALA A 165 -7.09 5.56 -20.45
C ALA A 165 -6.37 4.56 -21.35
N ILE A 166 -5.27 4.02 -20.84
CA ILE A 166 -4.66 2.80 -21.35
C ILE A 166 -5.54 1.64 -20.91
N GLU A 167 -6.02 0.88 -21.89
CA GLU A 167 -6.80 -0.33 -21.71
C GLU A 167 -5.86 -1.53 -21.76
N VAL A 168 -5.86 -2.30 -20.68
CA VAL A 168 -5.06 -3.51 -20.52
C VAL A 168 -6.00 -4.69 -20.36
N THR A 169 -5.99 -5.60 -21.33
CA THR A 169 -6.82 -6.82 -21.30
C THR A 169 -5.99 -8.00 -20.84
N THR A 170 -6.50 -8.76 -19.88
CA THR A 170 -5.97 -10.05 -19.43
C THR A 170 -6.92 -11.16 -19.85
N ASP A 171 -6.46 -12.07 -20.71
CA ASP A 171 -7.18 -13.27 -21.13
C ASP A 171 -6.71 -14.46 -20.29
N SER A 172 -7.62 -15.02 -19.49
CA SER A 172 -7.38 -16.18 -18.62
C SER A 172 -8.35 -17.32 -18.94
N SER A 173 -8.11 -18.51 -18.36
CA SER A 173 -9.04 -19.64 -18.50
C SER A 173 -10.42 -19.38 -17.90
N ASN A 174 -10.52 -18.46 -16.95
CA ASN A 174 -11.71 -18.25 -16.13
C ASN A 174 -12.54 -17.03 -16.57
N GLY A 175 -12.07 -16.29 -17.58
CA GLY A 175 -12.69 -15.07 -18.04
C GLY A 175 -11.66 -14.05 -18.53
N LYS A 176 -12.18 -12.86 -18.85
CA LYS A 176 -11.41 -11.74 -19.35
C LYS A 176 -11.51 -10.57 -18.38
N THR A 177 -10.37 -10.03 -17.96
CA THR A 177 -10.30 -8.78 -17.17
C THR A 177 -9.84 -7.65 -18.08
N VAL A 178 -10.48 -6.49 -17.97
CA VAL A 178 -10.06 -5.26 -18.66
C VAL A 178 -9.86 -4.16 -17.64
N ASP A 179 -8.62 -3.71 -17.50
CA ASP A 179 -8.21 -2.65 -16.58
C ASP A 179 -7.91 -1.36 -17.36
N TYR A 180 -8.35 -0.23 -16.83
CA TYR A 180 -8.21 1.08 -17.46
C TYR A 180 -7.37 2.00 -16.57
N TYR A 181 -6.21 2.41 -17.07
CA TYR A 181 -5.29 3.31 -16.37
C TYR A 181 -5.33 4.70 -16.99
N ALA A 182 -5.77 5.70 -16.22
CA ALA A 182 -5.78 7.10 -16.64
C ALA A 182 -4.52 7.83 -16.18
N ARG A 183 -4.01 8.70 -17.05
CA ARG A 183 -2.83 9.52 -16.77
C ARG A 183 -3.08 10.43 -15.56
N ASN A 184 -2.09 10.54 -14.69
CA ASN A 184 -2.07 11.26 -13.42
C ASN A 184 -3.07 10.76 -12.36
N ILE A 185 -3.74 9.63 -12.59
CA ILE A 185 -4.73 9.07 -11.67
C ILE A 185 -4.36 7.66 -11.23
N GLY A 186 -4.05 6.76 -12.17
CA GLY A 186 -3.96 5.33 -11.85
C GLY A 186 -5.07 4.51 -12.49
N LEU A 187 -5.37 3.37 -11.87
CA LEU A 187 -6.53 2.56 -12.22
C LEU A 187 -7.82 3.36 -12.01
N VAL A 188 -8.66 3.49 -13.02
CA VAL A 188 -9.96 4.17 -12.92
C VAL A 188 -11.13 3.23 -13.08
N LYS A 189 -10.91 2.06 -13.69
CA LYS A 189 -11.95 1.04 -13.86
C LYS A 189 -11.32 -0.33 -14.07
N SER A 190 -11.97 -1.36 -13.54
CA SER A 190 -11.69 -2.77 -13.83
C SER A 190 -13.00 -3.47 -14.17
N VAL A 191 -12.99 -4.31 -15.19
CA VAL A 191 -14.16 -5.10 -15.63
C VAL A 191 -13.75 -6.54 -15.83
N PHE A 192 -14.32 -7.45 -15.06
CA PHE A 192 -14.17 -8.88 -15.22
C PHE A 192 -15.42 -9.46 -15.88
N ASN A 193 -15.22 -10.17 -16.99
CA ASN A 193 -16.26 -10.85 -17.75
C ASN A 193 -16.02 -12.36 -17.71
N SER A 194 -17.05 -13.11 -17.31
CA SER A 194 -17.04 -14.57 -17.28
C SER A 194 -18.41 -15.13 -17.71
N GLU A 195 -18.55 -16.45 -17.76
CA GLU A 195 -19.85 -17.10 -17.96
C GLU A 195 -20.87 -16.73 -16.86
N GLY A 196 -20.39 -16.41 -15.66
CA GLY A 196 -21.22 -16.00 -14.52
C GLY A 196 -21.70 -14.55 -14.57
N GLY A 197 -21.32 -13.78 -15.61
CA GLY A 197 -21.69 -12.39 -15.79
C GLY A 197 -20.51 -11.42 -15.69
N GLU A 198 -20.86 -10.13 -15.68
CA GLU A 198 -19.92 -9.02 -15.56
C GLU A 198 -19.85 -8.53 -14.11
N ILE A 199 -18.62 -8.42 -13.61
CA ILE A 199 -18.30 -7.75 -12.34
C ILE A 199 -17.41 -6.56 -12.68
N SER A 200 -17.71 -5.38 -12.13
CA SER A 200 -16.89 -4.20 -12.39
C SER A 200 -16.74 -3.30 -11.18
N SER A 201 -15.61 -2.59 -11.15
CA SER A 201 -15.26 -1.59 -10.15
C SER A 201 -14.90 -0.31 -10.88
N SER A 202 -15.54 0.81 -10.55
CA SER A 202 -15.31 2.11 -11.20
C SER A 202 -14.98 3.17 -10.17
N LEU A 203 -13.91 3.93 -10.40
CA LEU A 203 -13.47 5.00 -9.51
C LEU A 203 -14.57 6.04 -9.35
N SER A 204 -15.07 6.18 -8.12
CA SER A 204 -16.15 7.09 -7.78
C SER A 204 -15.62 8.38 -7.17
N LYS A 205 -14.59 8.29 -6.34
CA LYS A 205 -14.02 9.44 -5.65
C LYS A 205 -12.54 9.25 -5.34
N ILE A 206 -11.80 10.36 -5.33
CA ILE A 206 -10.46 10.46 -4.76
C ILE A 206 -10.55 11.45 -3.60
N GLU A 207 -10.15 11.03 -2.41
CA GLU A 207 -10.12 11.86 -1.22
C GLU A 207 -8.66 12.18 -0.88
N GLU A 208 -8.27 13.42 -1.14
CA GLU A 208 -6.94 13.94 -0.79
C GLU A 208 -6.87 14.26 0.71
N ASN A 209 -5.68 14.13 1.30
CA ASN A 209 -5.45 14.25 2.75
C ASN A 209 -6.24 13.27 3.63
N ALA A 210 -6.65 12.13 3.07
CA ALA A 210 -7.34 11.07 3.80
C ALA A 210 -6.42 10.40 4.82
N LEU A 211 -6.99 10.10 5.99
CA LEU A 211 -6.37 9.29 7.05
C LEU A 211 -6.94 7.88 6.97
N PHE A 212 -6.10 6.87 7.18
CA PHE A 212 -6.60 5.53 7.43
C PHE A 212 -6.95 5.41 8.91
N THR A 213 -8.17 5.00 9.21
CA THR A 213 -8.71 5.04 10.57
C THR A 213 -9.12 3.64 11.03
N GLN A 214 -8.76 3.27 12.25
CA GLN A 214 -9.08 1.98 12.87
C GLN A 214 -9.68 2.16 14.26
N ASN A 215 -10.63 1.32 14.62
CA ASN A 215 -11.13 1.22 15.98
C ASN A 215 -10.32 0.17 16.74
N ILE A 216 -9.67 0.57 17.83
CA ILE A 216 -8.80 -0.29 18.65
C ILE A 216 -9.30 -0.27 20.08
N ASN A 217 -9.38 -1.45 20.70
CA ASN A 217 -9.62 -1.57 22.13
C ASN A 217 -8.29 -1.37 22.87
N PHE A 218 -8.21 -0.31 23.65
CA PHE A 218 -7.10 -0.09 24.57
C PHE A 218 -7.49 -0.58 25.95
N TYR A 219 -6.73 -1.54 26.47
CA TYR A 219 -6.90 -2.09 27.80
C TYR A 219 -6.00 -1.34 28.79
N TYR A 220 -6.50 -1.14 30.01
CA TYR A 220 -5.82 -0.49 31.11
C TYR A 220 -6.34 -1.02 32.46
N PRO A 221 -5.55 -0.92 33.54
CA PRO A 221 -5.98 -1.41 34.84
C PRO A 221 -7.00 -0.46 35.48
N ASP A 222 -7.98 -1.04 36.17
CA ASP A 222 -8.82 -0.35 37.15
C ASP A 222 -8.31 -0.72 38.55
N ILE A 223 -7.68 0.23 39.23
CA ILE A 223 -7.09 0.02 40.56
C ILE A 223 -8.16 -0.27 41.60
N ASP A 224 -9.26 0.49 41.55
CA ASP A 224 -10.29 0.45 42.58
C ASP A 224 -11.06 -0.87 42.52
N GLU A 225 -11.37 -1.33 41.30
CA GLU A 225 -12.11 -2.57 41.10
C GLU A 225 -11.22 -3.82 40.96
N SER A 226 -9.91 -3.66 40.87
CA SER A 226 -8.96 -4.77 40.67
C SER A 226 -9.29 -5.59 39.41
N LYS A 227 -9.60 -4.89 38.31
CA LYS A 227 -9.98 -5.46 37.01
C LYS A 227 -9.17 -4.83 35.89
N ILE A 228 -9.33 -5.38 34.69
CA ILE A 228 -8.89 -4.71 33.47
C ILE A 228 -10.12 -4.13 32.79
N VAL A 229 -10.05 -2.86 32.44
CA VAL A 229 -11.08 -2.15 31.67
C VAL A 229 -10.54 -1.90 30.27
N TYR A 230 -11.43 -1.84 29.28
CA TYR A 230 -11.05 -1.45 27.92
C TYR A 230 -11.96 -0.37 27.36
N GLN A 231 -11.38 0.47 26.52
CA GLN A 231 -12.10 1.48 25.77
C GLN A 231 -11.81 1.32 24.27
N ASN A 232 -12.87 1.31 23.47
CA ASN A 232 -12.73 1.42 22.03
C ASN A 232 -12.38 2.85 21.64
N LYS A 233 -11.26 3.04 20.94
CA LYS A 233 -10.81 4.34 20.47
C LYS A 233 -10.52 4.28 18.99
N GLU A 234 -11.01 5.31 18.30
CA GLU A 234 -10.66 5.58 16.93
C GLU A 234 -9.22 6.12 16.86
N VAL A 235 -8.34 5.44 16.13
CA VAL A 235 -6.98 5.88 15.84
C VAL A 235 -6.81 6.11 14.34
N SER A 236 -6.01 7.11 13.98
CA SER A 236 -5.81 7.49 12.58
C SER A 236 -4.33 7.44 12.21
N PHE A 237 -4.07 7.04 10.98
CA PHE A 237 -2.75 6.86 10.39
C PHE A 237 -2.61 7.74 9.15
N ARG A 238 -1.54 8.53 9.11
CA ARG A 238 -0.99 9.07 7.88
C ARG A 238 -0.13 8.03 7.18
N THR A 239 0.08 8.24 5.88
CA THR A 239 1.07 7.47 5.13
C THR A 239 2.43 7.54 5.85
N ASN A 240 3.10 6.40 5.98
CA ASN A 240 4.39 6.23 6.64
C ASN A 240 4.45 6.42 8.18
N GLU A 241 3.37 6.79 8.85
CA GLU A 241 3.34 6.66 10.32
C GLU A 241 3.44 5.18 10.70
N THR A 242 4.18 4.85 11.75
CA THR A 242 4.30 3.45 12.21
C THR A 242 3.26 3.12 13.26
N THR A 243 2.81 1.87 13.29
CA THR A 243 1.89 1.37 14.33
C THR A 243 2.43 1.60 15.73
N LYS A 244 3.73 1.38 15.91
CA LYS A 244 4.46 1.72 17.12
C LYS A 244 4.20 3.15 17.61
N GLN A 245 4.40 4.14 16.74
CA GLN A 245 4.26 5.55 17.09
C GLN A 245 2.80 5.92 17.39
N VAL A 246 1.87 5.41 16.58
CA VAL A 246 0.44 5.73 16.74
C VAL A 246 -0.13 5.10 18.01
N LEU A 247 0.19 3.84 18.32
CA LEU A 247 -0.25 3.21 19.56
C LEU A 247 0.39 3.85 20.80
N GLU A 248 1.69 4.17 20.75
CA GLU A 248 2.37 4.91 21.83
C GLU A 248 1.66 6.24 22.11
N GLN A 249 1.33 7.00 21.07
CA GLN A 249 0.63 8.28 21.20
C GLN A 249 -0.80 8.09 21.71
N ALA A 250 -1.52 7.09 21.20
CA ALA A 250 -2.90 6.80 21.62
C ALA A 250 -3.00 6.48 23.11
N TYR A 251 -2.06 5.70 23.66
CA TYR A 251 -1.95 5.44 25.10
C TYR A 251 -1.67 6.71 25.91
N LYS A 252 -0.77 7.58 25.44
CA LYS A 252 -0.49 8.86 26.10
C LYS A 252 -1.71 9.76 26.16
N ASP A 253 -2.55 9.73 25.13
CA ASP A 253 -3.77 10.55 25.08
C ASP A 253 -4.87 10.02 26.01
N LEU A 254 -5.02 8.70 26.18
CA LEU A 254 -5.97 8.13 27.15
C LEU A 254 -5.72 8.63 28.59
N ILE A 255 -4.45 8.78 28.95
CA ILE A 255 -4.06 9.28 30.27
C ILE A 255 -4.44 10.75 30.46
N LYS A 256 -4.29 11.58 29.41
CA LYS A 256 -4.73 12.99 29.46
C LYS A 256 -6.23 13.12 29.68
N ASP A 257 -6.98 12.20 29.08
CA ASP A 257 -8.44 12.13 29.21
C ASP A 257 -8.87 11.60 30.60
N LYS A 258 -7.90 11.26 31.48
CA LYS A 258 -8.09 10.64 32.80
C LYS A 258 -8.82 9.30 32.73
N ILE A 259 -8.65 8.60 31.61
CA ILE A 259 -9.27 7.31 31.38
C ILE A 259 -8.25 6.25 31.78
N GLY A 260 -8.42 5.72 32.99
CA GLY A 260 -7.53 4.74 33.60
C GLY A 260 -6.32 5.32 34.33
N ASP A 261 -5.77 4.53 35.25
CA ASP A 261 -4.46 4.80 35.81
C ASP A 261 -3.38 4.37 34.81
N SER A 262 -2.43 5.27 34.58
CA SER A 262 -1.44 5.21 33.49
C SER A 262 -0.75 3.85 33.36
N VAL A 263 -0.86 3.25 32.18
CA VAL A 263 -0.02 2.14 31.73
C VAL A 263 1.45 2.59 31.62
N THR A 264 1.72 3.80 31.11
CA THR A 264 2.92 4.65 31.29
C THR A 264 2.78 5.97 30.49
N THR A 265 3.42 7.06 30.91
CA THR A 265 3.33 8.38 30.24
C THR A 265 4.56 8.75 29.43
N ASN A 266 5.77 8.38 29.89
CA ASN A 266 7.02 8.75 29.20
C ASN A 266 7.74 7.56 28.58
N THR A 267 7.22 6.34 28.76
CA THR A 267 7.77 5.16 28.10
C THR A 267 7.78 5.33 26.60
N LYS A 268 8.91 4.93 26.00
CA LYS A 268 9.06 4.86 24.56
C LYS A 268 8.99 3.42 24.12
N VAL A 269 8.31 3.19 23.00
CA VAL A 269 8.37 1.91 22.32
C VAL A 269 9.62 1.92 21.44
N ASN A 270 10.58 1.06 21.74
CA ASN A 270 11.80 0.88 20.94
C ASN A 270 11.46 0.13 19.65
N SER A 271 10.76 -0.99 19.75
CA SER A 271 10.27 -1.77 18.60
C SER A 271 8.91 -2.41 18.87
N LEU A 272 8.11 -2.55 17.82
CA LEU A 272 6.85 -3.29 17.82
C LEU A 272 6.70 -3.97 16.46
N TYR A 273 6.54 -5.29 16.42
CA TYR A 273 6.30 -6.03 15.20
C TYR A 273 5.65 -7.39 15.46
N LEU A 274 5.01 -7.96 14.44
CA LEU A 274 4.47 -9.32 14.46
C LEU A 274 5.40 -10.26 13.66
N LYS A 275 5.78 -11.40 14.26
CA LYS A 275 6.53 -12.46 13.57
C LYS A 275 6.11 -13.83 14.09
N ASP A 276 5.91 -14.78 13.18
CA ASP A 276 5.52 -16.16 13.52
C ASP A 276 4.28 -16.25 14.43
N ASN A 277 3.30 -15.37 14.19
CA ASN A 277 2.11 -15.18 15.01
C ASN A 277 2.39 -14.81 16.48
N ILE A 278 3.52 -14.16 16.76
CA ILE A 278 3.90 -13.63 18.08
C ILE A 278 4.21 -12.15 17.93
N VAL A 279 3.63 -11.32 18.79
CA VAL A 279 3.98 -9.89 18.84
C VAL A 279 5.23 -9.72 19.68
N TYR A 280 6.17 -8.94 19.18
CA TYR A 280 7.38 -8.55 19.89
C TYR A 280 7.28 -7.07 20.22
N LEU A 281 7.26 -6.77 21.52
CA LEU A 281 7.26 -5.42 22.06
C LEU A 281 8.57 -5.20 22.82
N ASP A 282 9.33 -4.17 22.43
CA ASP A 282 10.43 -3.66 23.24
C ASP A 282 10.11 -2.24 23.69
N LEU A 283 10.14 -2.01 25.00
CA LEU A 283 10.02 -0.68 25.60
C LEU A 283 11.36 -0.23 26.16
N ASP A 284 11.54 1.07 26.35
CA ASP A 284 12.69 1.58 27.09
C ASP A 284 12.55 1.29 28.59
N ASN A 285 13.67 1.24 29.30
CA ASN A 285 13.66 0.95 30.74
C ASN A 285 13.06 2.09 31.61
N THR A 286 12.57 3.17 30.98
CA THR A 286 11.74 4.18 31.66
C THR A 286 10.44 3.54 32.16
N PHE A 287 9.93 2.53 31.46
CA PHE A 287 8.76 1.76 31.86
C PHE A 287 8.79 1.35 33.34
N LEU A 288 9.83 0.63 33.78
CA LEU A 288 9.97 0.15 35.17
C LEU A 288 9.99 1.26 36.21
N LYS A 289 10.47 2.45 35.86
CA LYS A 289 10.55 3.59 36.78
C LYS A 289 9.19 4.20 37.02
N GLU A 290 8.29 4.11 36.04
CA GLU A 290 6.93 4.67 36.12
C GLU A 290 5.96 3.70 36.77
N ILE A 291 6.14 2.40 36.56
CA ILE A 291 5.35 1.37 37.23
C ILE A 291 5.88 1.10 38.65
N ASN A 292 5.89 2.14 39.50
CA ASN A 292 6.18 2.02 40.93
C ASN A 292 4.95 1.49 41.68
N ALA A 293 4.64 0.22 41.46
CA ALA A 293 3.45 -0.41 42.02
C ALA A 293 3.73 -1.79 42.58
N GLY A 294 2.84 -2.25 43.47
CA GLY A 294 2.93 -3.59 44.02
C GLY A 294 2.72 -4.68 42.97
N ALA A 295 3.22 -5.88 43.25
CA ALA A 295 3.18 -7.05 42.37
C ALA A 295 1.85 -7.33 41.66
N TYR A 296 0.72 -7.03 42.32
CA TYR A 296 -0.61 -7.25 41.73
C TYR A 296 -0.92 -6.25 40.61
N TYR A 297 -0.70 -4.96 40.85
CA TYR A 297 -0.99 -3.92 39.86
C TYR A 297 -0.03 -3.98 38.68
N GLU A 298 1.24 -4.33 38.93
CA GLU A 298 2.20 -4.57 37.86
C GLU A 298 1.70 -5.64 36.86
N LYS A 299 1.13 -6.74 37.38
CA LYS A 299 0.55 -7.78 36.53
C LYS A 299 -0.61 -7.26 35.69
N LEU A 300 -1.48 -6.41 36.25
CA LEU A 300 -2.59 -5.81 35.50
C LEU A 300 -2.09 -4.90 34.38
N ILE A 301 -1.09 -4.05 34.64
CA ILE A 301 -0.47 -3.19 33.60
C ILE A 301 0.10 -4.04 32.46
N VAL A 302 0.93 -5.03 32.78
CA VAL A 302 1.54 -5.91 31.78
C VAL A 302 0.45 -6.62 30.97
N GLN A 303 -0.57 -7.16 31.64
CA GLN A 303 -1.67 -7.85 30.97
C GLN A 303 -2.50 -6.90 30.08
N SER A 304 -2.74 -5.65 30.50
CA SER A 304 -3.41 -4.63 29.68
C SER A 304 -2.68 -4.35 28.36
N ILE A 305 -1.35 -4.20 28.40
CA ILE A 305 -0.54 -4.03 27.18
C ILE A 305 -0.64 -5.28 26.30
N VAL A 306 -0.47 -6.46 26.90
CA VAL A 306 -0.52 -7.75 26.21
C VAL A 306 -1.88 -7.96 25.54
N ASN A 307 -2.98 -7.63 26.21
CA ASN A 307 -4.33 -7.75 25.66
C ASN A 307 -4.59 -6.81 24.48
N THR A 308 -4.13 -5.57 24.59
CA THR A 308 -4.28 -4.56 23.53
C THR A 308 -3.54 -5.00 22.27
N LEU A 309 -2.27 -5.39 22.40
CA LEU A 309 -1.46 -5.84 21.26
C LEU A 309 -1.95 -7.19 20.73
N GLY A 310 -2.31 -8.10 21.62
CA GLY A 310 -2.89 -9.40 21.30
C GLY A 310 -4.14 -9.29 20.43
N GLN A 311 -5.09 -8.46 20.85
CA GLN A 311 -6.30 -8.20 20.07
C GLN A 311 -5.97 -7.48 18.75
N TYR A 312 -5.14 -6.44 18.78
CA TYR A 312 -4.82 -5.65 17.58
C TYR A 312 -4.17 -6.49 16.47
N TYR A 313 -3.21 -7.35 16.83
CA TYR A 313 -2.53 -8.22 15.88
C TYR A 313 -3.21 -9.58 15.67
N ASN A 314 -4.31 -9.85 16.39
CA ASN A 314 -5.00 -11.15 16.40
C ASN A 314 -4.07 -12.33 16.73
N THR A 315 -3.33 -12.21 17.84
CA THR A 315 -2.45 -13.26 18.39
C THR A 315 -2.79 -13.55 19.85
N ASP A 316 -2.39 -14.72 20.35
CA ASP A 316 -2.46 -15.13 21.75
C ASP A 316 -1.16 -14.88 22.54
N LYS A 317 -0.08 -14.39 21.90
CA LYS A 317 1.27 -14.33 22.49
C LYS A 317 1.99 -13.01 22.23
N VAL A 318 2.57 -12.47 23.30
CA VAL A 318 3.39 -11.25 23.27
C VAL A 318 4.72 -11.50 23.99
N VAL A 319 5.82 -11.36 23.26
CA VAL A 319 7.17 -11.26 23.84
C VAL A 319 7.38 -9.81 24.25
N PHE A 320 7.62 -9.57 25.54
CA PHE A 320 7.79 -8.24 26.10
C PHE A 320 9.22 -8.11 26.62
N THR A 321 9.98 -7.19 26.04
CA THR A 321 11.34 -6.85 26.44
C THR A 321 11.47 -5.39 26.88
N LEU A 322 12.50 -5.14 27.69
CA LEU A 322 12.95 -3.82 28.10
C LEU A 322 14.41 -3.63 27.68
N ASP A 323 14.69 -2.62 26.87
CA ASP A 323 16.02 -2.39 26.27
C ASP A 323 16.66 -3.68 25.71
N ASN A 324 15.87 -4.46 24.95
CA ASN A 324 16.20 -5.75 24.34
C ASN A 324 16.50 -6.91 25.32
N LYS A 325 16.09 -6.80 26.58
CA LYS A 325 16.18 -7.89 27.56
C LYS A 325 14.78 -8.39 27.92
N PRO A 326 14.59 -9.70 28.18
CA PRO A 326 13.32 -10.21 28.69
C PRO A 326 12.82 -9.37 29.86
N TYR A 327 11.50 -9.10 29.90
CA TYR A 327 10.90 -8.32 30.97
C TYR A 327 11.26 -8.88 32.35
N GLU A 328 11.86 -8.05 33.18
CA GLU A 328 12.28 -8.40 34.54
C GLU A 328 12.05 -7.22 35.47
N SER A 329 11.36 -7.47 36.59
CA SER A 329 11.07 -6.52 37.65
C SER A 329 11.29 -7.16 39.02
N GLY A 330 10.94 -6.45 40.10
CA GLY A 330 10.93 -7.01 41.45
C GLY A 330 9.87 -8.08 41.69
N HIS A 331 8.91 -8.28 40.78
CA HIS A 331 7.76 -9.16 40.99
C HIS A 331 7.48 -10.14 39.84
N ILE A 332 7.95 -9.83 38.63
CA ILE A 332 7.75 -10.64 37.43
C ILE A 332 9.09 -10.84 36.77
N SER A 333 9.39 -12.07 36.36
CA SER A 333 10.56 -12.40 35.57
C SER A 333 10.10 -13.27 34.41
N MET A 334 10.27 -12.78 33.19
CA MET A 334 10.00 -13.53 31.97
C MET A 334 11.22 -14.39 31.64
N GLU A 335 11.02 -15.69 31.44
CA GLU A 335 12.09 -16.58 31.01
C GLU A 335 12.68 -16.14 29.66
N LYS A 336 13.94 -16.48 29.43
CA LYS A 336 14.55 -16.33 28.11
C LYS A 336 13.74 -17.13 27.10
N ASP A 337 13.39 -16.49 25.98
CA ASP A 337 12.50 -17.04 24.94
C ASP A 337 11.03 -17.26 25.40
N GLY A 338 10.67 -16.74 26.58
CA GLY A 338 9.31 -16.74 27.10
C GLY A 338 8.41 -15.66 26.48
N TYR A 339 7.12 -15.77 26.74
CA TYR A 339 6.09 -14.83 26.28
C TYR A 339 4.97 -14.70 27.32
N PHE A 340 4.26 -13.58 27.29
CA PHE A 340 2.98 -13.41 27.98
C PHE A 340 1.84 -13.88 27.08
N LYS A 341 0.81 -14.48 27.71
CA LYS A 341 -0.41 -14.89 27.02
C LYS A 341 -1.44 -13.77 27.09
N VAL A 342 -2.18 -13.60 26.01
CA VAL A 342 -3.39 -12.79 25.99
C VAL A 342 -4.45 -13.45 26.86
N ASP A 343 -5.08 -12.66 27.72
CA ASP A 343 -6.07 -13.12 28.68
C ASP A 343 -7.13 -12.04 28.90
N PHE A 344 -8.32 -12.27 28.35
CA PHE A 344 -9.45 -11.35 28.47
C PHE A 344 -10.35 -11.67 29.67
N ASP A 345 -9.97 -12.62 30.53
CA ASP A 345 -10.73 -12.92 31.74
C ASP A 345 -10.77 -11.69 32.64
N ASN A 346 -11.96 -11.41 33.20
CA ASN A 346 -12.21 -10.23 34.03
C ASN A 346 -11.95 -8.88 33.33
N THR A 347 -12.00 -8.85 31.99
CA THR A 347 -12.05 -7.59 31.24
C THR A 347 -13.47 -7.06 31.13
N VAL A 348 -13.66 -5.76 31.35
CA VAL A 348 -14.96 -5.09 31.19
C VAL A 348 -14.83 -3.84 30.33
N GLU A 349 -15.87 -3.51 29.56
CA GLU A 349 -15.88 -2.26 28.80
C GLU A 349 -16.04 -1.08 29.76
N ALA A 350 -15.28 -0.02 29.53
CA ALA A 350 -15.38 1.21 30.30
C ALA A 350 -16.77 1.85 30.11
N THR A 351 -17.54 1.98 31.19
CA THR A 351 -18.77 2.77 31.18
C THR A 351 -18.42 4.26 31.06
N GLN A 352 -19.01 4.93 30.06
CA GLN A 352 -18.85 6.37 29.80
C GLN A 352 -19.36 7.25 30.95
#